data_AF-J2HHD8-F1
#
_entry.id   AF-J2HHD8-F1
#
_cell.length_a   1.000
_cell.length_b   1.000
_cell.length_c   1.000
_cell.angle_alpha   90.00
_cell.angle_beta   90.00
_cell.angle_gamma   90.00
#
_symmetry.space_group_name_H-M   'P 1'
#
loop_
_entity.id
_entity.type
_entity.pdbx_description
1 polymer ?
#
loop_
_entity_poly.entity_id
_entity_poly.type
_entity_poly.pdbx_seq_one_letter_code
_entity_poly.pdbx_strand_id
1 'polypeptide(L)'
;MRGRVNTVLINTRGGVVQPGEPIMEVTPMEDRLLIEARIRPRDVAFIVPGMPAKVKITAYDYTIYGDLNGKVERIGADTVEEETVHGKESYYQVLIRTDGAHLMREGKPLPIIPGMVAEVDILNDKRSVLNYLLRPIMKARLN
;
A
#
# COMPACT_ATOMS: atom_id res chain seq x y z
N MET A 1 -4.73 -5.42 24.69
CA MET A 1 -4.57 -4.40 23.64
C MET A 1 -3.23 -3.71 23.85
N ARG A 2 -2.33 -3.74 22.86
CA ARG A 2 -1.05 -3.03 22.86
C ARG A 2 -1.16 -1.90 21.84
N GLY A 3 -0.97 -0.65 22.26
CA GLY A 3 -1.05 0.54 21.41
C GLY A 3 0.13 1.45 21.67
N ARG A 4 0.63 2.15 20.65
CA ARG A 4 1.77 3.07 20.74
C ARG A 4 1.25 4.50 20.58
N VAL A 5 1.50 5.35 21.57
CA VAL A 5 1.07 6.76 21.59
C VAL A 5 1.88 7.53 20.55
N ASN A 6 1.21 8.14 19.55
CA ASN A 6 1.90 8.77 18.42
C ASN A 6 2.16 10.28 18.63
N THR A 7 1.50 10.95 19.57
CA THR A 7 1.75 12.38 19.86
C THR A 7 1.35 12.72 21.30
N VAL A 8 2.24 13.42 22.02
CA VAL A 8 1.95 14.10 23.29
C VAL A 8 1.98 15.60 23.01
N LEU A 9 0.82 16.26 23.06
CA LEU A 9 0.65 17.68 22.71
C LEU A 9 0.87 18.66 23.89
N ILE A 10 1.63 18.29 24.93
CA ILE A 10 1.80 19.18 26.09
C ILE A 10 3.26 19.23 26.55
N ASN A 11 3.99 20.21 26.04
CA ASN A 11 5.23 20.70 26.65
C ASN A 11 4.87 21.93 27.49
N THR A 12 4.49 21.77 28.76
CA THR A 12 4.63 22.78 29.85
C THR A 12 3.94 22.31 31.14
N ARG A 13 4.62 22.46 32.29
CA ARG A 13 3.99 22.35 33.63
C ARG A 13 3.09 23.58 33.84
N GLY A 14 1.78 23.41 33.79
CA GLY A 14 0.80 24.41 34.26
C GLY A 14 -0.27 24.90 33.28
N GLY A 15 -0.47 24.27 32.12
CA GLY A 15 -1.51 24.67 31.17
C GLY A 15 -2.92 24.20 31.57
N VAL A 16 -3.88 25.13 31.61
CA VAL A 16 -5.31 24.85 31.80
C VAL A 16 -5.89 24.28 30.50
N VAL A 17 -6.51 23.11 30.56
CA VAL A 17 -7.07 22.41 29.39
C VAL A 17 -8.50 22.90 29.12
N GLN A 18 -8.82 23.31 27.90
CA GLN A 18 -10.21 23.61 27.49
C GLN A 18 -10.95 22.30 27.12
N PRO A 19 -12.24 22.14 27.47
CA PRO A 19 -12.99 20.94 27.13
C PRO A 19 -13.15 20.79 25.61
N GLY A 20 -12.65 19.70 25.02
CA GLY A 20 -12.89 19.35 23.61
C GLY A 20 -11.65 19.06 22.77
N GLU A 21 -10.43 19.28 23.27
CA GLU A 21 -9.22 18.94 22.53
C GLU A 21 -8.89 17.44 22.64
N PRO A 22 -8.61 16.73 21.52
CA PRO A 22 -8.25 15.33 21.54
C PRO A 22 -6.91 15.12 22.26
N ILE A 23 -6.97 14.43 23.41
CA ILE A 23 -5.83 14.25 24.33
C ILE A 23 -4.90 13.10 23.88
N MET A 24 -5.41 12.13 23.11
CA MET A 24 -4.66 10.94 22.71
C MET A 24 -5.20 10.33 21.42
N GLU A 25 -4.32 10.10 20.45
CA GLU A 25 -4.58 9.26 19.28
C GLU A 25 -3.88 7.90 19.48
N VAL A 26 -4.67 6.82 19.50
CA VAL A 26 -4.18 5.45 19.64
C VAL A 26 -4.35 4.75 18.30
N THR A 27 -3.24 4.49 17.59
CA THR A 27 -3.28 3.62 16.41
C THR A 27 -3.18 2.16 16.85
N PRO A 28 -4.15 1.29 16.51
CA PRO A 28 -4.06 -0.14 16.77
C PRO A 28 -2.83 -0.75 16.09
N MET A 29 -2.09 -1.60 16.80
CA MET A 29 -1.13 -2.50 16.16
C MET A 29 -1.95 -3.67 15.59
N GLU A 30 -2.38 -3.57 14.33
CA GLU A 30 -3.04 -4.69 13.65
C GLU A 30 -2.01 -5.77 13.29
N ASP A 31 -2.43 -7.04 13.35
CA ASP A 31 -1.58 -8.17 12.96
C ASP A 31 -1.32 -8.23 11.44
N ARG A 32 -2.09 -7.46 10.67
CA ARG A 32 -2.01 -7.31 9.22
C ARG A 32 -1.99 -5.84 8.85
N LEU A 33 -1.20 -5.47 7.84
CA LEU A 33 -1.12 -4.10 7.36
C LEU A 33 -2.05 -3.92 6.17
N LEU A 34 -2.69 -2.75 6.14
CA LEU A 34 -3.39 -2.26 4.96
C LEU A 34 -2.54 -1.15 4.34
N ILE A 35 -2.09 -1.37 3.11
CA ILE A 35 -1.24 -0.44 2.39
C ILE A 35 -2.05 0.19 1.28
N GLU A 36 -1.97 1.50 1.18
CA GLU A 36 -2.51 2.25 0.06
C GLU A 36 -1.41 2.45 -0.98
N ALA A 37 -1.65 1.92 -2.18
CA ALA A 37 -0.78 2.12 -3.34
C ALA A 37 -1.48 3.03 -4.36
N ARG A 38 -0.71 3.91 -4.98
CA ARG A 38 -1.15 4.77 -6.07
C ARG A 38 -0.77 4.13 -7.40
N ILE A 39 -1.74 3.93 -8.27
CA ILE A 39 -1.55 3.28 -9.57
C ILE A 39 -2.00 4.19 -10.69
N ARG A 40 -1.23 4.24 -11.78
CA ARG A 40 -1.59 5.06 -12.93
C ARG A 40 -2.83 4.50 -13.64
N PRO A 41 -3.72 5.35 -14.19
CA PRO A 41 -4.92 4.91 -14.90
C PRO A 41 -4.68 3.90 -16.04
N ARG A 42 -3.51 3.94 -16.68
CA ARG A 42 -3.14 2.98 -17.73
C ARG A 42 -2.88 1.56 -17.22
N ASP A 43 -2.51 1.42 -15.95
CA ASP A 43 -2.08 0.16 -15.35
C ASP A 43 -3.23 -0.50 -14.56
N VAL A 44 -4.23 0.27 -14.11
CA VAL A 44 -5.38 -0.23 -13.34
C VAL A 44 -6.25 -1.24 -14.10
N ALA A 45 -6.29 -1.15 -15.43
CA ALA A 45 -7.15 -1.97 -16.28
C ALA A 45 -6.92 -3.49 -16.16
N PHE A 46 -5.78 -3.91 -15.59
CA PHE A 46 -5.40 -5.32 -15.46
C PHE A 46 -5.32 -5.79 -14.00
N ILE A 47 -5.73 -4.95 -13.06
CA ILE A 47 -5.70 -5.25 -11.64
C ILE A 47 -7.09 -5.68 -11.20
N VAL A 48 -7.17 -6.79 -10.46
CA VAL A 48 -8.41 -7.29 -9.87
C VAL A 48 -8.19 -7.64 -8.40
N PRO A 49 -9.22 -7.49 -7.55
CA PRO A 49 -9.16 -7.98 -6.18
C PRO A 49 -8.75 -9.46 -6.12
N GLY A 50 -7.95 -9.80 -5.11
CA GLY A 50 -7.41 -11.14 -4.89
C GLY A 50 -6.06 -11.42 -5.56
N MET A 51 -5.57 -10.54 -6.44
CA MET A 51 -4.25 -10.71 -7.05
C MET A 51 -3.14 -10.69 -5.98
N PRO A 52 -2.14 -11.59 -6.08
CA PRO A 52 -1.03 -11.58 -5.15
C PRO A 52 -0.18 -10.32 -5.37
N ALA A 53 0.32 -9.77 -4.27
CA ALA A 53 1.15 -8.59 -4.25
C ALA A 53 2.34 -8.80 -3.31
N LYS A 54 3.47 -8.19 -3.65
CA LYS A 54 4.65 -8.09 -2.81
C LYS A 54 4.83 -6.66 -2.35
N VAL A 55 5.03 -6.47 -1.06
CA VAL A 55 5.14 -5.14 -0.44
C VAL A 55 6.54 -4.99 0.12
N LYS A 56 7.28 -4.03 -0.41
CA LYS A 56 8.64 -3.67 0.00
C LYS A 56 8.57 -2.39 0.82
N ILE A 57 8.93 -2.45 2.09
CA ILE A 57 8.99 -1.26 2.94
C ILE A 57 10.29 -0.54 2.64
N THR A 58 10.25 0.68 2.09
CA THR A 58 11.46 1.36 1.59
C THR A 58 12.44 1.75 2.69
N ALA A 59 11.97 1.86 3.93
CA ALA A 59 12.81 2.07 5.11
C ALA A 59 13.73 0.87 5.42
N TYR A 60 13.47 -0.29 4.83
CA TYR A 60 14.28 -1.51 4.96
C TYR A 60 14.81 -1.93 3.59
N ASP A 61 16.06 -2.36 3.54
CA ASP A 61 16.62 -2.96 2.32
C ASP A 61 15.92 -4.30 2.03
N TYR A 62 15.00 -4.31 1.07
CA TYR A 62 14.23 -5.50 0.72
C TYR A 62 15.10 -6.66 0.22
N THR A 63 16.33 -6.42 -0.27
CA THR A 63 17.25 -7.50 -0.66
C THR A 63 17.80 -8.25 0.55
N ILE A 64 17.83 -7.58 1.71
CA ILE A 64 18.34 -8.09 2.97
C ILE A 64 17.20 -8.62 3.86
N TYR A 65 16.09 -7.88 3.92
CA TYR A 65 14.99 -8.13 4.85
C TYR A 65 13.76 -8.78 4.19
N GLY A 66 13.76 -8.89 2.86
CA GLY A 66 12.65 -9.43 2.10
C GLY A 66 11.48 -8.46 1.99
N ASP A 67 10.36 -9.02 1.56
CA ASP A 67 9.11 -8.34 1.27
C ASP A 67 7.95 -8.99 2.06
N LEU A 68 6.90 -8.22 2.30
CA LEU A 68 5.66 -8.76 2.85
C LEU A 68 4.80 -9.29 1.71
N ASN A 69 4.30 -10.51 1.88
CA ASN A 69 3.25 -11.04 1.03
C ASN A 69 1.93 -10.35 1.35
N GLY A 70 1.15 -10.08 0.31
CA GLY A 70 -0.20 -9.56 0.44
C GLY A 70 -1.04 -9.83 -0.78
N LYS A 71 -2.25 -9.30 -0.76
CA LYS A 71 -3.22 -9.41 -1.85
C LYS A 71 -3.93 -8.09 -2.05
N VAL A 72 -4.30 -7.82 -3.30
CA VAL A 72 -5.17 -6.70 -3.65
C VAL A 72 -6.52 -6.92 -2.96
N GLU A 73 -6.87 -6.04 -2.04
CA GLU A 73 -8.13 -6.09 -1.31
C GLU A 73 -9.23 -5.37 -2.10
N ARG A 74 -8.93 -4.14 -2.53
CA ARG A 74 -9.89 -3.27 -3.20
C ARG A 74 -9.18 -2.29 -4.12
N ILE A 75 -9.86 -1.92 -5.19
CA ILE A 75 -9.46 -0.86 -6.11
C ILE A 75 -10.48 0.27 -5.93
N GLY A 76 -10.01 1.51 -5.78
CA GLY A 76 -10.86 2.69 -5.73
C GLY A 76 -11.70 2.82 -6.99
N ALA A 77 -12.95 3.25 -6.84
CA ALA A 77 -13.88 3.35 -7.96
C ALA A 77 -13.54 4.53 -8.90
N ASP A 78 -12.90 5.56 -8.35
CA ASP A 78 -12.70 6.83 -9.02
C ASP A 78 -11.22 7.14 -9.22
N THR A 79 -10.94 7.94 -10.24
CA THR A 79 -9.62 8.52 -10.45
C THR A 79 -9.47 9.73 -9.54
N VAL A 80 -8.36 9.81 -8.80
CA VAL A 80 -7.98 10.97 -8.00
C VAL A 80 -6.99 11.80 -8.81
N GLU A 81 -7.20 13.12 -8.85
CA GLU A 81 -6.25 14.07 -9.42
C GLU A 81 -5.52 14.81 -8.30
N GLU A 82 -4.19 14.92 -8.41
CA GLU A 82 -3.33 15.63 -7.47
C GLU A 82 -2.43 16.61 -8.24
N GLU A 83 -2.28 17.83 -7.73
CA GLU A 83 -1.38 18.83 -8.30
C GLU A 83 0.02 18.64 -7.72
N THR A 84 0.96 18.26 -8.58
CA THR A 84 2.36 18.03 -8.21
C THR A 84 3.25 19.15 -8.75
N VAL A 85 4.51 19.18 -8.32
CA VAL A 85 5.54 20.08 -8.89
C VAL A 85 5.76 19.88 -10.40
N HIS A 86 5.31 18.74 -10.94
CA HIS A 86 5.41 18.38 -12.36
C HIS A 86 4.07 18.54 -13.12
N GLY A 87 3.04 19.11 -12.47
CA GLY A 87 1.70 19.30 -13.02
C GLY A 87 0.66 18.36 -12.40
N LYS A 88 -0.52 18.30 -13.02
CA LYS A 88 -1.61 17.44 -12.57
C LYS A 88 -1.31 15.98 -12.87
N GLU A 89 -1.29 15.15 -11.84
CA GLU A 89 -1.17 13.69 -11.96
C GLU A 89 -2.46 13.01 -11.52
N SER A 90 -2.89 12.02 -12.29
CA SER A 90 -4.08 11.22 -11.98
C SER A 90 -3.67 9.81 -11.55
N TYR A 91 -4.29 9.29 -10.51
CA TYR A 91 -4.06 7.93 -10.02
C TYR A 91 -5.31 7.27 -9.47
N TYR A 92 -5.30 5.94 -9.41
CA TYR A 92 -6.26 5.12 -8.68
C TYR A 92 -5.62 4.70 -7.36
N GLN A 93 -6.39 4.74 -6.28
CA GLN A 93 -5.98 4.17 -4.99
C GLN A 93 -6.30 2.67 -4.99
N VAL A 94 -5.31 1.85 -4.66
CA VAL A 94 -5.47 0.41 -4.49
C VAL A 94 -5.06 0.03 -3.08
N LEU A 95 -5.92 -0.72 -2.40
CA LEU A 95 -5.64 -1.24 -1.07
C LEU A 95 -5.09 -2.64 -1.17
N ILE A 96 -3.95 -2.86 -0.53
CA ILE A 96 -3.28 -4.16 -0.42
C ILE A 96 -3.28 -4.57 1.04
N ARG A 97 -3.80 -5.77 1.31
CA ARG A 97 -3.76 -6.37 2.64
C ARG A 97 -2.60 -7.33 2.71
N THR A 98 -1.71 -7.14 3.68
CA THR A 98 -0.61 -8.09 3.92
C THR A 98 -1.07 -9.28 4.74
N ASP A 99 -0.35 -10.40 4.59
CA ASP A 99 -0.58 -11.60 5.38
C ASP A 99 -0.08 -11.44 6.84
N GLY A 100 0.84 -10.50 7.07
CA GLY A 100 1.37 -10.17 8.39
C GLY A 100 1.93 -8.74 8.46
N ALA A 101 2.22 -8.27 9.69
CA ALA A 101 2.61 -6.88 9.95
C ALA A 101 4.10 -6.63 10.24
N HIS A 102 4.94 -7.66 10.11
CA HIS A 102 6.35 -7.59 10.48
C HIS A 102 7.25 -8.28 9.46
N LEU A 103 8.37 -7.63 9.14
CA LEU A 103 9.51 -8.31 8.54
C LEU A 103 10.29 -9.03 9.64
N MET A 104 10.95 -10.13 9.29
CA MET A 104 11.68 -10.95 10.26
C MET A 104 13.17 -10.94 9.92
N ARG A 105 14.02 -10.70 10.92
CA ARG A 105 15.46 -10.92 10.79
C ARG A 105 16.02 -11.61 12.02
N GLU A 106 16.73 -12.72 11.81
CA GLU A 106 17.37 -13.47 12.90
C GLU A 106 16.39 -13.80 14.05
N GLY A 107 15.12 -14.04 13.71
CA GLY A 107 14.04 -14.32 14.67
C GLY A 107 13.47 -13.09 15.39
N LYS A 108 13.94 -11.87 15.10
CA LYS A 108 13.40 -10.62 15.67
C LYS A 108 12.46 -9.92 14.69
N PRO A 109 11.27 -9.49 15.13
CA PRO A 109 10.36 -8.70 14.29
C PRO A 109 10.89 -7.28 14.12
N LEU A 110 10.89 -6.81 12.87
CA LEU A 110 11.14 -5.42 12.53
C LEU A 110 9.82 -4.66 12.56
N PRO A 111 9.70 -3.62 13.40
CA PRO A 111 8.46 -2.88 13.54
C PRO A 111 8.23 -1.99 12.32
N ILE A 112 7.07 -2.15 11.67
CA ILE A 112 6.61 -1.26 10.61
C ILE A 112 5.62 -0.29 11.27
N ILE A 113 5.82 1.01 11.06
CA ILE A 113 4.96 2.05 11.63
C ILE A 113 4.17 2.76 10.52
N PRO A 114 2.94 3.24 10.81
CA PRO A 114 2.20 4.07 9.89
C PRO A 114 3.01 5.29 9.43
N GLY A 115 2.83 5.69 8.18
CA GLY A 115 3.58 6.77 7.54
C GLY A 115 4.88 6.32 6.85
N MET A 116 5.29 5.06 7.00
CA MET A 116 6.36 4.49 6.18
C MET A 116 5.91 4.38 4.71
N VAL A 117 6.85 4.66 3.80
CA VAL A 117 6.64 4.49 2.37
C VAL A 117 6.87 3.01 2.01
N ALA A 118 6.04 2.50 1.12
CA ALA A 118 6.16 1.15 0.59
C ALA A 118 6.07 1.18 -0.93
N GLU A 119 6.83 0.29 -1.57
CA GLU A 119 6.71 -0.03 -2.98
C GLU A 119 5.95 -1.36 -3.09
N VAL A 120 4.99 -1.44 -4.03
CA VAL A 120 4.10 -2.58 -4.17
C VAL A 120 4.19 -3.15 -5.58
N ASP A 121 4.59 -4.41 -5.68
CA ASP A 121 4.57 -5.18 -6.92
C ASP A 121 3.33 -6.06 -6.96
N ILE A 122 2.38 -5.74 -7.83
CA ILE A 122 1.19 -6.57 -8.06
C ILE A 122 1.52 -7.61 -9.12
N LEU A 123 1.46 -8.88 -8.75
CA LEU A 123 1.84 -10.00 -9.61
C LEU A 123 0.68 -10.34 -10.54
N ASN A 124 0.84 -10.01 -11.83
CA ASN A 124 -0.15 -10.33 -12.85
C ASN A 124 0.12 -11.69 -13.49
N ASP A 125 -0.74 -12.66 -13.19
CA ASP A 125 -0.56 -14.06 -13.61
C ASP A 125 -0.87 -14.30 -15.10
N LYS A 126 -1.37 -13.31 -15.86
CA LYS A 126 -1.85 -13.54 -17.24
C LYS A 126 -1.48 -12.46 -18.24
N ARG A 127 -0.19 -12.42 -18.61
CA ARG A 127 0.21 -12.33 -20.02
C ARG A 127 1.35 -13.28 -20.31
N SER A 128 1.04 -14.47 -20.80
CA SER A 128 1.99 -15.17 -21.65
C SER A 128 2.28 -14.27 -22.86
N VAL A 129 3.55 -14.10 -23.23
CA VAL A 129 3.96 -13.43 -24.48
C VAL A 129 3.20 -13.99 -25.68
N LEU A 130 2.78 -15.26 -25.59
CA LEU A 130 1.88 -15.94 -26.51
C LEU A 130 0.61 -15.14 -26.82
N ASN A 131 -0.04 -14.51 -25.83
CA ASN A 131 -1.25 -13.70 -26.07
C ASN A 131 -0.97 -12.46 -26.91
N TYR A 132 0.26 -11.93 -26.92
CA TYR A 132 0.64 -10.85 -27.81
C TYR A 132 0.90 -11.37 -29.24
N LEU A 133 1.52 -12.55 -29.35
CA LEU A 133 1.79 -13.22 -30.63
C LEU A 133 0.53 -13.74 -31.33
N LEU A 134 -0.52 -14.09 -30.58
CA LEU A 134 -1.79 -14.60 -31.13
C LEU A 134 -2.78 -13.48 -31.51
N ARG A 135 -2.53 -12.22 -31.12
CA ARG A 135 -3.38 -11.06 -31.50
C ARG A 135 -3.60 -10.91 -33.01
N PRO A 136 -2.59 -11.07 -33.89
CA PRO A 136 -2.78 -10.96 -35.34
C PRO A 136 -3.71 -12.05 -35.89
N ILE A 137 -3.58 -13.27 -35.37
CA ILE A 137 -4.34 -14.44 -35.84
C ILE A 137 -5.82 -14.32 -35.45
N MET A 138 -6.10 -13.82 -34.26
CA MET A 138 -7.49 -13.59 -33.81
C MET A 138 -8.16 -12.45 -34.59
N LYS A 139 -7.42 -11.41 -34.98
CA LYS A 139 -7.95 -10.31 -35.81
C LYS A 139 -8.26 -10.73 -37.25
N ALA A 140 -7.54 -11.72 -37.78
CA ALA A 140 -7.74 -12.23 -39.14
C ALA A 140 -9.02 -13.04 -39.33
N ARG A 141 -9.71 -13.44 -38.24
CA ARG A 141 -10.91 -14.28 -38.27
C ARG A 141 -12.24 -13.53 -38.08
N LEU A 142 -12.17 -12.20 -37.92
CA LEU A 142 -13.32 -11.31 -37.72
C LEU A 142 -13.54 -10.34 -38.92
N ASN A 143 -12.84 -10.57 -40.03
CA ASN A 143 -13.09 -9.93 -41.32
C ASN A 143 -13.44 -11.00 -42.35
#